data_AF-A0A7C3ERP6-F1
#
_entry.id   AF-A0A7C3ERP6-F1
#
_cell.length_a   1.000
_cell.length_b   1.000
_cell.length_c   1.000
_cell.angle_alpha   90.00
_cell.angle_beta   90.00
_cell.angle_gamma   90.00
#
_symmetry.space_group_name_H-M   'P 1'
#
loop_
_entity.id
_entity.type
_entity.pdbx_description
1 polymer ?
#
loop_
_entity_poly.entity_id
_entity_poly.type
_entity_poly.pdbx_seq_one_letter_code
_entity_poly.pdbx_strand_id
1 'polypeptide(L)'
;MRKAIVYYSFIITFIMVVMGFISAQNVPHLVSSILFFPLALYFWLQVFPQRKRAINLEKVRVKEDKIAKANKEVELIEEGEVEGVDQDRRAFLKIIGSAGLSLFMMAIFTKKAEAAFFGSVPGPGTVAIKDASGQLINPAEKQPTDGYKISRIDDSTPSYYGFTNKDGAWFIMKEDSNGNYTYATGSGNFSSNWANRTSLTYGEFFDVF
;
A
#
# COMPACT_ATOMS: atom_id res chain seq x y z
N MET A 1 6.94 29.89 -42.07
CA MET A 1 7.72 30.60 -41.03
C MET A 1 6.91 30.92 -39.77
N ARG A 2 5.75 31.61 -39.85
CA ARG A 2 4.95 31.97 -38.65
C ARG A 2 4.61 30.79 -37.73
N LYS A 3 4.20 29.64 -38.27
CA LYS A 3 3.89 28.44 -37.47
C LYS A 3 5.11 27.89 -36.74
N ALA A 4 6.28 27.84 -37.39
CA ALA A 4 7.53 27.37 -36.77
C ALA A 4 7.94 28.26 -35.59
N ILE A 5 7.75 29.57 -35.69
CA ILE A 5 7.99 30.52 -34.59
C ILE A 5 7.04 30.24 -33.43
N VAL A 6 5.75 29.99 -33.71
CA VAL A 6 4.76 29.65 -32.66
C VAL A 6 5.12 28.34 -31.95
N TYR A 7 5.54 27.30 -32.68
CA TYR A 7 5.99 26.05 -32.07
C TYR A 7 7.26 26.22 -31.23
N TYR A 8 8.23 26.99 -31.72
CA TYR A 8 9.46 27.28 -30.98
C TYR A 8 9.18 28.05 -29.69
N SER A 9 8.35 29.11 -29.78
CA SER A 9 7.91 29.89 -28.62
C SER A 9 7.12 29.04 -27.62
N PHE A 10 6.27 28.13 -28.11
CA PHE A 10 5.54 27.18 -27.27
C PHE A 10 6.50 26.27 -26.50
N ILE A 11 7.46 25.65 -27.18
CA ILE A 11 8.41 24.72 -26.55
C ILE A 11 9.22 25.42 -25.46
N ILE A 12 9.75 26.61 -25.74
CA ILE A 12 10.58 27.36 -24.77
C ILE A 12 9.75 27.78 -23.56
N THR A 13 8.58 28.39 -23.78
CA THR A 13 7.73 28.86 -22.69
C THR A 13 7.21 27.70 -21.85
N PHE A 14 6.87 26.57 -22.48
CA PHE A 14 6.44 25.36 -21.79
C PHE A 14 7.57 24.76 -20.92
N ILE A 15 8.77 24.60 -21.46
CA ILE A 15 9.93 24.10 -20.70
C ILE A 15 10.25 25.03 -19.52
N MET A 16 10.25 26.34 -19.75
CA MET A 16 10.55 27.34 -18.72
C MET A 16 9.54 27.30 -17.56
N VAL A 17 8.24 27.18 -17.87
CA VAL A 17 7.18 27.05 -16.87
C VAL A 17 7.32 25.74 -16.09
N VAL A 18 7.55 24.62 -16.78
CA VAL A 18 7.73 23.28 -16.16
C VAL A 18 8.95 23.26 -15.24
N MET A 19 10.10 23.74 -15.70
CA MET A 19 11.33 23.83 -14.89
C MET A 19 11.15 24.72 -13.65
N GLY A 20 10.46 25.85 -13.78
CA GLY A 20 10.23 26.73 -12.65
C GLY A 20 9.26 26.15 -11.61
N PHE A 21 8.27 25.35 -12.01
CA PHE A 21 7.42 24.60 -11.07
C PHE A 21 8.15 23.43 -10.42
N ILE A 22 9.06 22.75 -11.13
CA ILE A 22 9.90 21.69 -10.55
C ILE A 22 10.85 22.29 -9.49
N SER A 23 11.38 23.49 -9.75
CA SER A 23 12.31 24.19 -8.86
C SER A 23 11.63 25.12 -7.85
N ALA A 24 10.35 24.88 -7.54
CA ALA A 24 9.49 25.75 -6.71
C ALA A 24 9.94 25.92 -5.24
N GLN A 25 11.10 25.38 -4.85
CA GLN A 25 11.70 25.62 -3.54
C GLN A 25 12.18 27.08 -3.37
N ASN A 26 12.49 27.78 -4.47
CA ASN A 26 12.85 29.20 -4.43
C ASN A 26 11.68 30.09 -4.88
N VAL A 27 11.32 31.07 -4.06
CA VAL A 27 10.25 32.05 -4.34
C VAL A 27 10.41 32.73 -5.72
N PRO A 28 11.62 33.15 -6.17
CA PRO A 28 11.79 33.75 -7.49
C PRO A 28 11.38 32.83 -8.66
N HIS A 29 11.64 31.52 -8.56
CA HIS A 29 11.25 30.58 -9.61
C HIS A 29 9.73 30.43 -9.69
N LEU A 30 9.06 30.36 -8.54
CA LEU A 30 7.60 30.27 -8.46
C LEU A 30 6.92 31.52 -9.04
N VAL A 31 7.41 32.71 -8.73
CA VAL A 31 6.90 33.97 -9.29
C VAL A 31 7.07 34.01 -10.82
N SER A 32 8.24 33.59 -11.32
CA SER A 32 8.49 33.54 -12.77
C SER A 32 7.56 32.55 -13.48
N SER A 33 7.35 31.35 -12.92
CA SER A 33 6.44 30.35 -13.50
C SER A 33 5.00 30.84 -13.59
N ILE A 34 4.49 31.52 -12.54
CA ILE A 34 3.13 32.07 -12.54
C ILE A 34 2.97 33.13 -13.63
N LEU A 35 3.97 33.99 -13.82
CA LEU A 35 3.95 35.07 -14.80
C LEU A 35 3.96 34.53 -16.25
N PHE A 36 4.74 33.49 -16.54
CA PHE A 36 4.84 32.90 -17.88
C PHE A 36 3.79 31.84 -18.18
N PHE A 37 3.08 31.30 -17.18
CA PHE A 37 2.01 30.33 -17.34
C PHE A 37 0.87 30.74 -18.31
N PRO A 38 0.28 31.95 -18.24
CA PRO A 38 -0.76 32.37 -19.19
C PRO A 38 -0.23 32.44 -20.64
N LEU A 39 1.06 32.74 -20.83
CA LEU A 39 1.70 32.76 -22.14
C LEU A 39 1.86 31.34 -22.71
N ALA A 40 2.25 30.38 -21.86
CA ALA A 40 2.33 28.97 -22.24
C ALA A 40 0.94 28.40 -22.61
N LEU A 41 -0.11 28.77 -21.85
CA LEU A 41 -1.51 28.40 -22.17
C LEU A 41 -1.98 28.97 -23.51
N TYR A 42 -1.65 30.24 -23.80
CA TYR A 42 -1.98 30.86 -25.07
C TYR A 42 -1.37 30.09 -26.25
N PHE A 43 -0.08 29.77 -26.17
CA PHE A 43 0.59 28.99 -27.22
C PHE A 43 0.09 27.55 -27.29
N TRP A 44 -0.25 26.93 -26.15
CA TRP A 44 -0.85 25.59 -26.11
C TRP A 44 -2.15 25.53 -26.92
N LEU A 45 -3.04 26.49 -26.73
CA LEU A 45 -4.31 26.58 -27.45
C LEU A 45 -4.14 26.83 -28.95
N GLN A 46 -3.06 27.52 -29.34
CA GLN A 46 -2.75 27.80 -30.74
C GLN A 46 -2.09 26.61 -31.45
N VAL A 47 -1.34 25.79 -30.72
CA VAL A 47 -0.65 24.59 -31.21
C VAL A 47 -1.60 23.41 -31.34
N PHE A 48 -2.52 23.22 -30.38
CA PHE A 48 -3.49 22.13 -30.46
C PHE A 48 -4.61 22.44 -31.46
N PRO A 49 -4.81 21.60 -32.50
CA PRO A 49 -5.87 21.83 -33.46
C PRO A 49 -7.22 21.69 -32.76
N GLN A 50 -8.03 22.76 -32.80
CA GLN A 50 -9.43 22.72 -32.38
C GLN A 50 -10.14 21.67 -33.24
N ARG A 51 -10.37 20.49 -32.66
CA ARG A 51 -11.02 19.37 -33.34
C ARG A 51 -12.48 19.71 -33.61
N LYS A 52 -12.76 20.39 -34.73
CA LYS A 52 -14.11 20.45 -35.31
C LYS A 52 -14.42 19.10 -35.92
N ARG A 53 -14.73 18.10 -35.10
CA ARG A 53 -15.27 16.81 -35.56
C ARG A 53 -16.79 16.86 -35.45
N ALA A 54 -17.45 17.34 -36.50
CA ALA A 54 -18.82 16.91 -36.76
C ALA A 54 -18.73 15.49 -37.35
N ILE A 55 -19.34 14.52 -36.66
CA ILE A 55 -19.48 13.16 -37.18
C ILE A 55 -20.54 13.25 -38.28
N ASN A 56 -20.15 13.04 -39.53
CA ASN A 56 -21.09 12.92 -40.63
C ASN A 56 -21.63 11.48 -40.58
N LEU A 57 -22.81 11.29 -39.98
CA LEU A 57 -23.48 9.99 -39.97
C LEU A 57 -24.04 9.76 -41.37
N GLU A 58 -23.36 8.93 -42.14
CA GLU A 58 -23.89 8.36 -43.39
C GLU A 58 -25.19 7.61 -43.03
N LYS A 59 -26.34 8.18 -43.40
CA LYS A 59 -27.64 7.51 -43.24
C LYS A 59 -27.63 6.27 -44.14
N VAL A 60 -27.49 5.10 -43.52
CA VAL A 60 -27.64 3.80 -44.20
C VAL A 60 -29.05 3.74 -44.80
N ARG A 61 -29.15 3.86 -46.12
CA ARG A 61 -30.38 3.52 -46.85
C ARG A 61 -30.48 2.00 -46.93
N VAL A 62 -31.33 1.42 -46.09
CA VAL A 62 -31.73 0.02 -46.22
C VAL A 62 -32.56 -0.11 -47.51
N LYS A 63 -32.14 -1.00 -48.41
CA LYS A 63 -32.91 -1.36 -49.60
C LYS A 63 -34.12 -2.17 -49.15
N GLU A 64 -35.31 -1.60 -49.27
CA GLU A 64 -36.56 -2.35 -49.35
C GLU A 64 -36.54 -3.16 -50.64
N ASP A 65 -36.23 -4.45 -50.55
CA ASP A 65 -36.70 -5.41 -51.56
C ASP A 65 -36.67 -6.80 -50.95
N LYS A 66 -37.82 -7.49 -51.04
CA LYS A 66 -38.16 -8.85 -50.59
C LYS A 66 -38.91 -8.98 -49.26
N ILE A 67 -40.08 -8.34 -49.15
CA ILE A 67 -41.16 -8.84 -48.29
C ILE A 67 -42.46 -8.83 -49.09
N ALA A 68 -42.65 -9.83 -49.95
CA ALA A 68 -43.93 -10.06 -50.64
C ALA A 68 -44.41 -11.51 -50.59
N LYS A 69 -43.71 -12.43 -49.91
CA LYS A 69 -44.17 -13.83 -49.81
C LYS A 69 -43.69 -14.46 -48.50
N ALA A 70 -44.51 -14.37 -47.46
CA ALA A 70 -44.79 -15.43 -46.48
C ALA A 70 -45.40 -14.82 -45.21
N ASN A 71 -46.70 -14.50 -45.26
CA ASN A 71 -47.50 -14.30 -44.06
C ASN A 71 -48.06 -15.65 -43.62
N LYS A 72 -47.59 -16.22 -42.51
CA LYS A 72 -48.40 -16.93 -41.50
C LYS A 72 -47.54 -17.43 -40.34
N GLU A 73 -48.09 -17.30 -39.13
CA GLU A 73 -47.55 -17.67 -37.79
C GLU A 73 -46.67 -16.62 -37.08
N VAL A 74 -47.38 -15.70 -36.41
CA VAL A 74 -47.26 -15.39 -34.97
C VAL A 74 -45.88 -15.51 -34.33
N GLU A 75 -45.25 -14.37 -34.06
CA GLU A 75 -44.91 -13.95 -32.70
C GLU A 75 -44.73 -12.43 -32.69
N LEU A 76 -45.46 -11.73 -31.80
CA LEU A 76 -45.21 -10.33 -31.51
C LEU A 76 -43.80 -10.23 -30.93
N ILE A 77 -42.85 -9.77 -31.73
CA ILE A 77 -41.58 -9.25 -31.24
C ILE A 77 -41.70 -7.74 -31.37
N GLU A 78 -41.81 -7.09 -30.22
CA GLU A 78 -41.85 -5.66 -30.03
C GLU A 78 -40.77 -4.99 -30.89
N GLU A 79 -41.14 -3.90 -31.58
CA GLU A 79 -40.19 -2.98 -32.19
C GLU A 79 -39.29 -2.44 -31.09
N GLY A 80 -38.14 -3.08 -30.88
CA GLY A 80 -37.07 -2.54 -30.06
C GLY A 80 -36.64 -1.23 -30.69
N GLU A 81 -37.01 -0.12 -30.04
CA GLU A 81 -36.43 1.20 -30.24
C GLU A 81 -34.93 1.02 -30.49
N VAL A 82 -34.44 1.54 -31.62
CA VAL A 82 -33.01 1.78 -31.77
C VAL A 82 -32.66 2.86 -30.77
N GLU A 83 -32.42 2.45 -29.52
CA GLU A 83 -32.02 3.31 -28.41
C GLU A 83 -30.81 4.11 -28.88
N GLY A 84 -31.05 5.38 -29.20
CA GLY A 84 -30.00 6.34 -29.46
C GLY A 84 -29.07 6.33 -28.26
N VAL A 85 -27.79 6.02 -28.50
CA VAL A 85 -26.72 5.87 -27.51
C VAL A 85 -27.05 6.61 -26.22
N ASP A 86 -27.49 5.81 -25.25
CA ASP A 86 -27.96 6.21 -23.94
C ASP A 86 -27.04 7.29 -23.35
N GLN A 87 -27.59 8.51 -23.27
CA GLN A 87 -26.84 9.70 -22.88
C GLN A 87 -26.24 9.53 -21.48
N ASP A 88 -26.87 8.71 -20.65
CA ASP A 88 -26.42 8.39 -19.30
C ASP A 88 -25.21 7.47 -19.32
N ARG A 89 -25.16 6.47 -20.23
CA ARG A 89 -23.94 5.65 -20.42
C ARG A 89 -22.76 6.49 -20.85
N ARG A 90 -22.98 7.50 -21.69
CA ARG A 90 -21.92 8.43 -22.13
C ARG A 90 -21.47 9.36 -21.00
N ALA A 91 -22.39 9.84 -20.18
CA ALA A 91 -22.07 10.65 -19.01
C ALA A 91 -21.29 9.82 -17.98
N PHE A 92 -21.74 8.60 -17.70
CA PHE A 92 -21.09 7.65 -16.82
C PHE A 92 -19.64 7.33 -17.25
N LEU A 93 -19.42 7.01 -18.53
CA LEU A 93 -18.07 6.75 -19.05
C LEU A 93 -17.14 7.97 -18.89
N LYS A 94 -17.67 9.19 -19.09
CA LYS A 94 -16.89 10.42 -18.90
C LYS A 94 -16.55 10.67 -17.44
N ILE A 95 -17.48 10.41 -16.52
CA ILE A 95 -17.27 10.57 -15.08
C ILE A 95 -16.24 9.56 -14.59
N ILE A 96 -16.38 8.27 -14.92
CA ILE A 96 -15.41 7.25 -14.54
C ILE A 96 -14.05 7.51 -15.18
N GLY A 97 -14.01 7.87 -16.46
CA GLY A 97 -12.76 8.18 -17.15
C GLY A 97 -12.03 9.39 -16.56
N SER A 98 -12.75 10.46 -16.24
CA SER A 98 -12.16 11.67 -15.63
C SER A 98 -11.76 11.45 -14.17
N ALA A 99 -12.57 10.75 -13.37
CA ALA A 99 -12.24 10.39 -12.01
C ALA A 99 -11.01 9.47 -11.96
N GLY A 100 -10.96 8.45 -12.81
CA GLY A 100 -9.82 7.53 -12.92
C GLY A 100 -8.53 8.24 -13.36
N LEU A 101 -8.61 9.13 -14.36
CA LEU A 101 -7.46 9.92 -14.81
C LEU A 101 -6.98 10.89 -13.71
N SER A 102 -7.90 11.52 -12.97
CA SER A 102 -7.56 12.40 -11.84
C SER A 102 -6.84 11.62 -10.73
N LEU A 103 -7.33 10.42 -10.41
CA LEU A 103 -6.76 9.57 -9.37
C LEU A 103 -5.38 9.05 -9.80
N PHE A 104 -5.22 8.69 -11.08
CA PHE A 104 -3.93 8.31 -11.67
C PHE A 104 -2.91 9.46 -11.62
N MET A 105 -3.31 10.67 -12.01
CA MET A 105 -2.44 11.85 -11.92
C MET A 105 -2.09 12.16 -10.46
N MET A 106 -3.07 12.09 -9.55
CA MET A 106 -2.81 12.24 -8.12
C MET A 106 -1.82 11.19 -7.62
N ALA A 107 -1.93 9.93 -8.06
CA ALA A 107 -1.01 8.86 -7.67
C ALA A 107 0.43 9.11 -8.16
N ILE A 108 0.61 9.61 -9.39
CA ILE A 108 1.94 9.93 -9.93
C ILE A 108 2.58 11.11 -9.20
N PHE A 109 1.83 12.19 -8.98
CA PHE A 109 2.40 13.45 -8.47
C PHE A 109 2.42 13.53 -6.94
N THR A 110 1.54 12.80 -6.26
CA THR A 110 1.55 12.74 -4.80
C THR A 110 2.21 11.43 -4.36
N LYS A 111 3.46 11.51 -3.88
CA LYS A 111 4.14 10.43 -3.13
C LYS A 111 3.38 9.98 -1.85
N LYS A 112 2.17 10.49 -1.62
CA LYS A 112 1.30 10.22 -0.47
C LYS A 112 0.08 9.35 -0.82
N ALA A 113 -0.23 9.15 -2.11
CA ALA A 113 -1.32 8.25 -2.51
C ALA A 113 -1.05 6.80 -2.10
N GLU A 114 0.23 6.40 -2.03
CA GLU A 114 0.66 5.10 -1.51
C GLU A 114 0.22 4.90 -0.06
N ALA A 115 0.31 5.92 0.80
CA ALA A 115 -0.08 5.80 2.20
C ALA A 115 -1.61 5.71 2.42
N ALA A 116 -2.41 6.27 1.50
CA ALA A 116 -3.87 6.23 1.56
C ALA A 116 -4.46 4.91 1.03
N PHE A 117 -3.81 4.27 0.05
CA PHE A 117 -4.24 2.99 -0.52
C PHE A 117 -3.57 1.76 0.10
N PHE A 118 -2.30 1.88 0.53
CA PHE A 118 -1.53 0.74 1.03
C PHE A 118 -1.28 0.79 2.54
N GLY A 119 -1.80 1.79 3.25
CA GLY A 119 -1.58 1.95 4.69
C GLY A 119 -0.12 2.25 5.00
N SER A 120 0.17 3.52 5.34
CA SER A 120 1.38 3.94 6.07
C SER A 120 2.67 3.19 5.73
N VAL A 121 3.23 3.41 4.55
CA VAL A 121 4.63 3.07 4.26
C VAL A 121 5.41 4.31 3.82
N PRO A 122 6.02 5.04 4.77
CA PRO A 122 7.05 6.00 4.42
C PRO A 122 8.37 5.24 4.17
N GLY A 123 8.66 4.95 2.90
CA GLY A 123 9.99 4.52 2.45
C GLY A 123 10.36 3.05 2.70
N PRO A 124 11.59 2.64 2.31
CA PRO A 124 12.08 1.25 2.36
C PRO A 124 12.40 0.78 3.79
N GLY A 125 11.57 1.16 4.76
CA GLY A 125 11.68 0.80 6.17
C GLY A 125 10.74 -0.34 6.50
N THR A 126 11.25 -1.32 7.24
CA THR A 126 10.56 -2.48 7.80
C THR A 126 9.13 -2.17 8.27
N VAL A 127 8.17 -3.01 7.85
CA VAL A 127 6.79 -2.99 8.37
C VAL A 127 6.84 -3.30 9.87
N ALA A 128 6.60 -2.31 10.71
CA ALA A 128 6.53 -2.46 12.16
C ALA A 128 5.09 -2.35 12.65
N ILE A 129 4.69 -3.24 13.56
CA ILE A 129 3.41 -3.15 14.25
C ILE A 129 3.52 -1.99 15.24
N LYS A 130 2.48 -1.16 15.33
CA LYS A 130 2.41 -0.04 16.28
C LYS A 130 1.19 -0.16 17.17
N ASP A 131 1.29 0.34 18.39
CA ASP A 131 0.15 0.44 19.30
C ASP A 131 -0.79 1.61 18.92
N ALA A 132 -1.91 1.75 19.63
CA ALA A 132 -2.87 2.84 19.42
C ALA A 132 -2.28 4.24 19.70
N SER A 133 -1.15 4.30 20.40
CA SER A 133 -0.42 5.53 20.72
C SER A 133 0.71 5.82 19.71
N GLY A 134 0.90 4.96 18.70
CA GLY A 134 1.92 5.07 17.66
C GLY A 134 3.32 4.60 18.07
N GLN A 135 3.48 4.00 19.26
CA GLN A 135 4.73 3.37 19.68
C GLN A 135 4.96 2.09 18.89
N LEU A 136 6.21 1.84 18.48
CA LEU A 136 6.56 0.57 17.83
C LEU A 136 6.40 -0.58 18.83
N ILE A 137 5.56 -1.54 18.48
CA ILE A 137 5.46 -2.82 19.16
C ILE A 137 6.51 -3.72 18.51
N ASN A 138 7.44 -4.23 19.31
CA ASN A 138 8.24 -5.39 18.92
C ASN A 138 7.44 -6.65 19.29
N PRO A 139 6.88 -7.40 18.33
CA PRO A 139 6.07 -8.59 18.63
C PRO A 139 6.89 -9.70 19.30
N ALA A 140 8.22 -9.60 19.23
CA ALA A 140 9.17 -10.49 19.87
C ALA A 140 9.97 -9.70 20.92
N GLU A 141 9.28 -9.19 21.94
CA GLU A 141 9.97 -8.80 23.18
C GLU A 141 10.59 -10.06 23.78
N LYS A 142 11.92 -10.16 23.70
CA LYS A 142 12.66 -11.33 24.15
C LYS A 142 12.49 -11.46 25.66
N GLN A 143 11.78 -12.50 26.08
CA GLN A 143 11.74 -12.87 27.48
C GLN A 143 13.10 -13.47 27.87
N PRO A 144 13.56 -13.31 29.12
CA PRO A 144 14.85 -13.84 29.55
C PRO A 144 14.94 -15.38 29.48
N THR A 145 13.79 -16.05 29.47
CA THR A 145 13.66 -17.51 29.31
C THR A 145 13.43 -17.96 27.86
N ASP A 146 13.42 -17.02 26.90
CA ASP A 146 13.29 -17.37 25.49
C ASP A 146 14.46 -18.21 25.00
N GLY A 147 14.14 -19.24 24.23
CA GLY A 147 15.13 -20.16 23.67
C GLY A 147 15.55 -21.30 24.61
N TYR A 148 15.09 -21.30 25.86
CA TYR A 148 15.26 -22.45 26.76
C TYR A 148 14.17 -23.51 26.50
N LYS A 149 14.56 -24.78 26.61
CA LYS A 149 13.67 -25.94 26.47
C LYS A 149 13.87 -26.90 27.63
N ILE A 150 12.78 -27.53 28.05
CA ILE A 150 12.83 -28.54 29.11
C ILE A 150 13.71 -29.71 28.68
N SER A 151 14.63 -30.09 29.55
CA SER A 151 15.63 -31.13 29.29
C SER A 151 15.53 -32.26 30.30
N ARG A 152 15.16 -31.97 31.55
CA ARG A 152 14.96 -32.96 32.62
C ARG A 152 13.87 -32.54 33.58
N ILE A 153 13.25 -33.55 34.19
CA ILE A 153 12.17 -33.40 35.17
C ILE A 153 12.50 -34.32 36.34
N ASP A 154 12.27 -33.82 37.55
CA ASP A 154 12.26 -34.58 38.78
C ASP A 154 11.00 -34.22 39.56
N ASP A 155 10.03 -35.14 39.57
CA ASP A 155 8.71 -34.95 40.19
C ASP A 155 8.71 -35.31 41.70
N SER A 156 9.88 -35.21 42.36
CA SER A 156 9.96 -35.32 43.82
C SER A 156 9.25 -34.16 44.52
N THR A 157 9.17 -34.17 45.85
CA THR A 157 8.71 -33.00 46.62
C THR A 157 9.89 -32.46 47.43
N PRO A 158 10.45 -31.27 47.11
CA PRO A 158 10.08 -30.33 46.02
C PRO A 158 10.38 -30.85 44.60
N SER A 159 9.64 -30.37 43.60
CA SER A 159 9.81 -30.74 42.18
C SER A 159 10.87 -29.87 41.52
N TYR A 160 11.61 -30.42 40.56
CA TYR A 160 12.63 -29.70 39.81
C TYR A 160 12.44 -29.86 38.30
N TYR A 161 12.54 -28.75 37.58
CA TYR A 161 12.41 -28.68 36.13
C TYR A 161 13.66 -28.03 35.55
N GLY A 162 14.43 -28.80 34.79
CA GLY A 162 15.70 -28.35 34.22
C GLY A 162 15.53 -27.94 32.76
N PHE A 163 15.91 -26.71 32.46
CA PHE A 163 15.82 -26.12 31.13
C PHE A 163 17.21 -25.81 30.59
N THR A 164 17.43 -26.06 29.30
CA THR A 164 18.69 -25.72 28.63
C THR A 164 18.42 -25.00 27.31
N ASN A 165 19.33 -24.12 26.90
CA ASN A 165 19.29 -23.48 25.59
C ASN A 165 20.35 -24.09 24.65
N LYS A 166 20.35 -23.68 23.38
CA LYS A 166 21.30 -24.17 22.36
C LYS A 166 22.77 -23.83 22.67
N ASP A 167 23.01 -22.79 23.47
CA ASP A 167 24.34 -22.32 23.84
C ASP A 167 24.89 -23.06 25.08
N GLY A 168 24.11 -23.97 25.67
CA GLY A 168 24.50 -24.75 26.84
C GLY A 168 24.31 -24.01 28.18
N ALA A 169 23.69 -22.83 28.17
CA ALA A 169 23.18 -22.21 29.38
C ALA A 169 21.95 -22.97 29.89
N TRP A 170 21.72 -22.91 31.18
CA TRP A 170 20.65 -23.65 31.83
C TRP A 170 20.04 -22.85 32.97
N PHE A 171 18.79 -23.17 33.27
CA PHE A 171 18.19 -22.83 34.55
C PHE A 171 17.39 -24.02 35.08
N ILE A 172 17.26 -24.10 36.40
CA ILE A 172 16.45 -25.09 37.09
C ILE A 172 15.38 -24.33 37.86
N MET A 173 14.12 -24.63 37.57
CA MET A 173 12.98 -24.18 38.34
C MET A 173 12.68 -25.21 39.43
N LYS A 174 12.56 -24.77 40.67
CA LYS A 174 12.17 -25.57 41.82
C LYS A 174 10.77 -25.14 42.26
N GLU A 175 9.87 -26.10 42.35
CA GLU A 175 8.53 -25.93 42.93
C GLU A 175 8.50 -26.55 44.31
N ASP A 176 8.24 -25.74 45.34
CA ASP A 176 8.11 -26.23 46.70
C ASP A 176 6.72 -26.83 47.00
N SER A 177 6.55 -27.43 48.18
CA SER A 177 5.27 -28.01 48.61
C SER A 177 4.15 -26.97 48.77
N ASN A 178 4.48 -25.68 48.76
CA ASN A 178 3.56 -24.57 48.95
C ASN A 178 3.19 -23.92 47.60
N GLY A 179 3.73 -24.42 46.48
CA GLY A 179 3.49 -23.89 45.13
C GLY A 179 4.35 -22.69 44.77
N ASN A 180 5.43 -22.39 45.51
CA ASN A 180 6.35 -21.32 45.15
C ASN A 180 7.36 -21.81 44.11
N TYR A 181 7.57 -21.00 43.08
CA TYR A 181 8.58 -21.24 42.05
C TYR A 181 9.82 -20.40 42.31
N THR A 182 10.96 -21.08 42.43
CA THR A 182 12.27 -20.45 42.60
C THR A 182 13.24 -20.96 41.54
N TYR A 183 14.25 -20.19 41.19
CA TYR A 183 15.09 -20.41 40.02
C TYR A 183 16.57 -20.41 40.40
N ALA A 184 17.34 -21.27 39.75
CA ALA A 184 18.79 -21.24 39.74
C ALA A 184 19.27 -21.26 38.29
N THR A 185 20.25 -20.44 37.93
CA THR A 185 20.75 -20.32 36.56
C THR A 185 22.27 -20.54 36.50
N GLY A 186 22.77 -20.91 35.33
CA GLY A 186 24.19 -21.05 35.09
C GLY A 186 24.55 -21.30 33.63
N SER A 187 25.84 -21.21 33.32
CA SER A 187 26.38 -21.47 31.99
C SER A 187 27.19 -22.76 31.97
N GLY A 188 26.84 -23.71 31.11
CA GLY A 188 27.58 -24.97 30.91
C GLY A 188 27.41 -25.99 32.05
N ASN A 189 27.88 -27.21 31.83
CA ASN A 189 27.87 -28.31 32.82
C ASN A 189 26.49 -28.61 33.45
N PHE A 190 25.40 -28.50 32.67
CA PHE A 190 24.04 -28.77 33.15
C PHE A 190 23.92 -30.15 33.83
N SER A 191 24.55 -31.20 33.29
CA SER A 191 24.47 -32.54 33.88
C SER A 191 25.00 -32.62 35.31
N SER A 192 26.10 -31.92 35.62
CA SER A 192 26.69 -31.88 36.96
C SER A 192 25.84 -31.04 37.92
N ASN A 193 25.34 -29.89 37.45
CA ASN A 193 24.46 -29.04 38.26
C ASN A 193 23.10 -29.71 38.51
N TRP A 194 22.57 -30.44 37.53
CA TRP A 194 21.35 -31.24 37.68
C TRP A 194 21.50 -32.35 38.72
N ALA A 195 22.64 -33.04 38.75
CA ALA A 195 22.94 -34.03 39.78
C ALA A 195 22.94 -33.40 41.18
N ASN A 196 23.45 -32.17 41.29
CA ASN A 196 23.52 -31.39 42.53
C ASN A 196 22.35 -30.42 42.75
N ARG A 197 21.23 -30.58 42.03
CA ARG A 197 20.11 -29.61 41.99
C ARG A 197 19.59 -29.23 43.37
N THR A 198 19.53 -30.17 44.31
CA THR A 198 19.03 -29.95 45.68
C THR A 198 19.92 -29.03 46.52
N SER A 199 21.18 -28.85 46.13
CA SER A 199 22.18 -28.06 46.85
C SER A 199 22.48 -26.71 46.19
N LEU A 200 21.76 -26.35 45.14
CA LEU A 200 21.89 -25.05 44.48
C LEU A 200 21.22 -23.95 45.31
N THR A 201 21.70 -22.72 45.14
CA THR A 201 21.03 -21.53 45.68
C THR A 201 19.92 -21.11 44.71
N TYR A 202 18.70 -21.00 45.22
CA TYR A 202 17.52 -20.63 44.46
C TYR A 202 17.03 -19.25 44.88
N GLY A 203 16.64 -18.41 43.91
CA GLY A 203 16.05 -17.08 44.10
C GLY A 203 14.71 -16.92 43.38
N GLU A 204 14.05 -15.78 43.56
CA GLU A 204 12.86 -15.44 42.79
C GLU A 204 13.21 -15.08 41.34
N PHE A 205 12.21 -15.11 40.45
CA PHE A 205 12.43 -14.85 39.02
C PHE A 205 13.15 -13.52 38.78
N PHE A 206 12.72 -12.45 39.45
CA PHE A 206 13.28 -11.10 39.32
C PHE A 206 14.74 -10.97 39.77
N ASP A 207 15.17 -11.79 40.74
CA ASP A 207 16.55 -11.75 41.23
C ASP A 207 17.51 -12.54 40.33
N VAL A 208 16.96 -13.48 39.54
CA VAL A 208 17.73 -14.44 38.73
C VAL A 208 17.81 -14.02 37.26
N PHE A 209 16.82 -13.28 36.75
CA PHE A 209 16.70 -12.85 35.34
C PHE A 209 16.43 -11.35 35.21
#